data_AF-A0A7Z9G8H2-F1
#
_entry.id   AF-A0A7Z9G8H2-F1
#
_cell.length_a   1.000
_cell.length_b   1.000
_cell.length_c   1.000
_cell.angle_alpha   90.00
_cell.angle_beta   90.00
_cell.angle_gamma   90.00
#
_symmetry.space_group_name_H-M   'P 1'
#
loop_
_entity.id
_entity.type
_entity.pdbx_description
1 polymer ?
#
loop_
_entity_poly.entity_id
_entity_poly.type
_entity_poly.pdbx_seq_one_letter_code
_entity_poly.pdbx_strand_id
1 'polypeptide(L)'
;MSDFVLNPSSFAYVRNGSVGYSFSGIKTAAGVIEDMINIADTGLHDLQVRATYNIEWLQVADTIGWIGSIDGNEIWNWNCDATQLVQWGAQGPLIFEFICPAQSALQIRTTNGAGSTGASRGCMLIAWPLFVK
;
A
#
# COMPACT_ATOMS: atom_id res chain seq x y z
N MET A 1 8.55 4.17 22.00
CA MET A 1 7.25 4.12 21.30
C MET A 1 7.47 4.78 19.97
N SER A 2 7.39 4.05 18.87
CA SER A 2 7.37 4.65 17.53
C SER A 2 6.01 5.32 17.35
N ASP A 3 6.01 6.60 17.00
CA ASP A 3 4.78 7.33 16.68
C ASP A 3 4.21 6.77 15.36
N PHE A 4 2.98 6.25 15.43
CA PHE A 4 2.24 5.76 14.28
C PHE A 4 1.48 6.93 13.66
N VAL A 5 1.87 7.37 12.46
CA VAL A 5 1.13 8.40 11.72
C VAL A 5 0.11 7.71 10.81
N LEU A 6 -1.12 7.60 11.29
CA LEU A 6 -2.27 7.16 10.50
C LEU A 6 -2.95 8.38 9.87
N ASN A 7 -3.24 8.34 8.57
CA ASN A 7 -4.08 9.33 7.90
C ASN A 7 -5.52 9.26 8.50
N PRO A 8 -6.27 10.37 8.65
CA PRO A 8 -7.64 10.37 9.19
C PRO A 8 -8.64 9.39 8.54
N SER A 9 -8.35 8.87 7.35
CA SER A 9 -9.14 7.83 6.65
C SER A 9 -8.52 6.43 6.72
N SER A 10 -7.63 6.19 7.69
CA SER A 10 -6.99 4.90 7.94
C SER A 10 -7.31 4.36 9.33
N PHE A 11 -7.38 3.03 9.46
CA PHE A 11 -7.52 2.35 10.75
C PHE A 11 -6.53 1.19 10.84
N ALA A 12 -6.09 0.90 12.06
CA ALA A 12 -5.27 -0.25 12.39
C ALA A 12 -6.01 -1.11 13.43
N TYR A 13 -5.94 -2.43 13.29
CA TYR A 13 -6.44 -3.36 14.31
C TYR A 13 -5.50 -4.54 14.49
N VAL A 14 -5.47 -5.07 15.71
CA VAL A 14 -4.73 -6.29 16.04
C VAL A 14 -5.73 -7.36 16.45
N ARG A 15 -5.67 -8.54 15.83
CA ARG A 15 -6.52 -9.68 16.19
C ARG A 15 -5.78 -10.98 15.97
N ASN A 16 -5.73 -11.84 16.99
CA ASN A 16 -5.10 -13.16 16.94
C ASN A 16 -3.64 -13.14 16.44
N GLY A 17 -2.85 -12.14 16.83
CA GLY A 17 -1.46 -11.98 16.39
C GLY A 17 -1.31 -11.37 14.99
N SER A 18 -2.38 -11.22 14.23
CA SER A 18 -2.38 -10.49 12.96
C SER A 18 -2.59 -9.00 13.20
N VAL A 19 -1.93 -8.18 12.39
CA VAL A 19 -2.14 -6.73 12.35
C VAL A 19 -2.72 -6.36 10.98
N GLY A 20 -3.86 -5.69 11.00
CA GLY A 20 -4.51 -5.14 9.81
C GLY A 20 -4.34 -3.63 9.77
N TYR A 21 -4.00 -3.12 8.59
CA TYR A 21 -3.93 -1.71 8.26
C TYR A 21 -4.79 -1.45 7.03
N SER A 22 -5.53 -0.35 7.03
CA SER A 22 -6.25 0.08 5.83
C SER A 22 -6.13 1.57 5.66
N PHE A 23 -5.91 1.99 4.42
CA PHE A 23 -5.98 3.35 3.94
C PHE A 23 -7.03 3.42 2.82
N SER A 24 -7.85 4.46 2.85
CA SER A 24 -8.69 4.86 1.71
C SER A 24 -8.63 6.36 1.56
N GLY A 25 -8.44 6.88 0.35
CA GLY A 25 -8.33 8.33 0.17
C GLY A 25 -8.10 8.77 -1.26
N ILE A 26 -7.85 10.07 -1.38
CA ILE A 26 -7.57 10.74 -2.64
C ILE A 26 -6.25 11.49 -2.50
N LYS A 27 -5.36 11.30 -3.47
CA LYS A 27 -4.13 12.08 -3.58
C LYS A 27 -4.39 13.34 -4.41
N THR A 28 -4.11 14.50 -3.82
CA THR A 28 -4.43 15.82 -4.39
C THR A 28 -3.21 16.58 -4.91
N ALA A 29 -2.00 16.06 -4.69
CA ALA A 29 -0.76 16.62 -5.23
C ALA A 29 -0.14 15.69 -6.29
N ALA A 30 0.20 16.22 -7.46
CA ALA A 30 0.86 15.48 -8.54
C ALA A 30 2.38 15.37 -8.33
N GLY A 31 3.01 14.30 -8.86
CA GLY A 31 4.48 14.18 -8.90
C GLY A 31 5.17 13.97 -7.54
N VAL A 32 4.39 13.82 -6.47
CA VAL A 32 4.87 13.51 -5.12
C VAL A 32 4.65 12.03 -4.82
N ILE A 33 5.51 11.44 -4.00
CA ILE A 33 5.29 10.11 -3.41
C ILE A 33 4.68 10.32 -2.02
N GLU A 34 3.54 9.67 -1.75
CA GLU A 34 2.87 9.76 -0.45
C GLU A 34 2.80 8.39 0.21
N ASP A 35 3.06 8.37 1.52
CA ASP A 35 2.89 7.19 2.37
C ASP A 35 1.39 6.91 2.57
N MET A 36 0.97 5.69 2.23
CA MET A 36 -0.37 5.18 2.55
C MET A 36 -0.34 4.40 3.87
N ILE A 37 0.68 3.58 4.05
CA ILE A 37 0.95 2.80 5.27
C ILE A 37 2.44 2.94 5.55
N ASN A 38 2.79 3.33 6.78
CA ASN A 38 4.17 3.47 7.21
C ASN A 38 4.32 2.83 8.60
N ILE A 39 5.02 1.70 8.65
CA ILE A 39 5.29 0.91 9.85
C ILE A 39 6.78 1.01 10.12
N ALA A 40 7.15 1.59 11.27
CA ALA A 40 8.55 1.82 11.62
C ALA A 40 9.31 0.55 12.03
N ASP A 41 8.61 -0.44 12.58
CA ASP A 41 9.17 -1.73 13.04
C ASP A 41 8.06 -2.79 13.05
N THR A 42 8.28 -3.92 12.37
CA THR A 42 7.36 -5.07 12.27
C THR A 42 7.36 -5.98 13.50
N GLY A 43 8.31 -5.82 14.43
CA GLY A 43 8.42 -6.56 15.67
C GLY A 43 9.44 -7.71 15.62
N LEU A 44 9.36 -8.63 16.60
CA LEU A 44 10.36 -9.69 16.82
C LEU A 44 10.24 -10.91 15.88
N HIS A 45 9.25 -10.93 14.99
CA HIS A 45 8.95 -12.08 14.14
C HIS A 45 8.82 -11.67 12.69
N ASP A 46 9.23 -12.56 11.80
CA ASP A 46 8.94 -12.43 10.38
C ASP A 46 7.43 -12.46 10.17
N LEU A 47 6.96 -11.63 9.26
CA LEU A 47 5.56 -11.48 8.93
C LEU A 47 5.31 -11.97 7.51
N GLN A 48 4.32 -12.82 7.33
CA GLN A 48 3.68 -12.98 6.03
C GLN A 48 2.73 -11.79 5.84
N VAL A 49 2.93 -11.06 4.75
CA VAL A 49 2.19 -9.82 4.45
C VAL A 49 1.39 -10.03 3.17
N ARG A 50 0.11 -9.62 3.21
CA ARG A 50 -0.73 -9.43 2.03
C ARG A 50 -1.16 -7.98 1.94
N ALA A 51 -0.81 -7.32 0.85
CA ALA A 51 -1.26 -5.97 0.53
C ALA A 51 -2.22 -6.01 -0.68
N THR A 52 -3.38 -5.40 -0.51
CA THR A 52 -4.45 -5.31 -1.50
C THR A 52 -4.64 -3.85 -1.89
N TYR A 53 -4.66 -3.55 -3.19
CA TYR A 53 -4.81 -2.20 -3.71
C TYR A 53 -6.09 -2.08 -4.51
N ASN A 54 -6.82 -1.01 -4.26
CA ASN A 54 -8.04 -0.68 -4.98
C ASN A 54 -7.94 0.73 -5.56
N ILE A 55 -8.59 0.92 -6.70
CA ILE A 55 -8.58 2.18 -7.43
C ILE A 55 -9.87 2.35 -8.21
N GLU A 56 -10.34 3.58 -8.28
CA GLU A 56 -11.38 3.96 -9.23
C GLU A 56 -10.73 4.28 -10.59
N TRP A 57 -10.72 3.27 -11.46
CA TRP A 57 -10.06 3.33 -12.76
C TRP A 57 -10.63 4.43 -13.68
N LEU A 58 -11.92 4.75 -13.58
CA LEU A 58 -12.53 5.80 -14.40
C LEU A 58 -12.00 7.20 -14.09
N GLN A 59 -11.37 7.39 -12.93
CA GLN A 59 -10.80 8.67 -12.52
C GLN A 59 -9.31 8.82 -12.87
N VAL A 60 -8.67 7.76 -13.38
CA VAL A 60 -7.27 7.80 -13.81
C VAL A 60 -7.23 8.41 -15.21
N ALA A 61 -6.49 9.50 -15.40
CA ALA A 61 -6.37 10.16 -16.71
C ALA A 61 -4.91 10.33 -17.17
N ASP A 62 -3.96 9.90 -16.36
CA ASP A 62 -2.53 9.86 -16.66
C ASP A 62 -1.92 8.63 -15.95
N THR A 63 -0.84 8.78 -15.18
CA THR A 63 -0.19 7.68 -14.45
C THR A 63 -0.66 7.57 -13.00
N ILE A 64 -0.68 6.35 -12.48
CA ILE A 64 -0.81 6.07 -11.05
C ILE A 64 0.02 4.84 -10.71
N GLY A 65 0.58 4.82 -9.50
CA GLY A 65 1.39 3.71 -9.06
C GLY A 65 1.33 3.45 -7.56
N TRP A 66 1.85 2.28 -7.21
CA TRP A 66 2.08 1.86 -5.85
C TRP A 66 3.50 1.29 -5.72
N ILE A 67 4.07 1.48 -4.55
CA ILE A 67 5.43 1.06 -4.23
C ILE A 67 5.39 0.41 -2.86
N GLY A 68 6.02 -0.76 -2.74
CA GLY A 68 6.28 -1.41 -1.46
C GLY A 68 7.76 -1.39 -1.17
N SER A 69 8.13 -1.02 0.06
CA SER A 69 9.52 -1.02 0.50
C SER A 69 9.71 -1.59 1.89
N ILE A 70 10.82 -2.31 2.06
CA ILE A 70 11.30 -2.85 3.33
C ILE A 70 12.64 -2.18 3.63
N ASP A 71 12.77 -1.54 4.78
CA ASP A 71 13.98 -0.81 5.20
C ASP A 71 14.44 0.22 4.16
N GLY A 72 13.47 0.89 3.51
CA GLY A 72 13.71 1.85 2.44
C GLY A 72 14.07 1.22 1.08
N ASN A 73 14.25 -0.10 0.99
CA ASN A 73 14.51 -0.79 -0.27
C ASN A 73 13.19 -1.18 -0.95
N GLU A 74 13.01 -0.79 -2.21
CA GLU A 74 11.82 -1.16 -2.98
C GLU A 74 11.82 -2.66 -3.29
N ILE A 75 10.78 -3.35 -2.86
CA ILE A 75 10.56 -4.78 -3.13
C ILE A 75 9.66 -4.99 -4.36
N TRP A 76 8.81 -4.01 -4.66
CA TRP A 76 8.04 -3.95 -5.88
C TRP A 76 7.64 -2.50 -6.16
N ASN A 77 7.50 -2.19 -7.44
CA ASN A 77 7.06 -0.90 -7.94
C ASN A 77 6.14 -1.16 -9.13
N TRP A 78 4.88 -0.80 -8.98
CA TRP A 78 3.86 -0.99 -10.00
C TRP A 78 3.35 0.37 -10.44
N ASN A 79 3.37 0.64 -11.74
CA ASN A 79 2.77 1.84 -12.32
C ASN A 79 1.91 1.44 -13.51
N CYS A 80 0.79 2.12 -13.67
CA CYS A 80 -0.01 2.07 -14.88
C CYS A 80 -0.27 3.48 -15.41
N ASP A 81 -0.65 3.54 -16.68
CA ASP A 81 -1.09 4.76 -17.32
C ASP A 81 -2.54 4.67 -17.81
N ALA A 82 -3.07 5.80 -18.28
CA ALA A 82 -4.44 5.92 -18.74
C ALA A 82 -4.75 5.13 -20.02
N THR A 83 -3.73 4.71 -20.77
CA THR A 83 -3.91 3.89 -21.98
C THR A 83 -4.21 2.43 -21.65
N GLN A 84 -3.82 2.01 -20.45
CA GLN A 84 -4.00 0.65 -19.97
C GLN A 84 -5.38 0.44 -19.27
N LEU A 85 -6.18 1.49 -19.08
CA LEU A 85 -7.44 1.47 -18.29
C LEU A 85 -8.49 0.48 -18.79
N VAL A 86 -8.57 0.24 -20.09
CA VAL A 86 -9.53 -0.71 -20.68
C VAL A 86 -9.16 -2.16 -20.33
N GLN A 87 -7.87 -2.43 -20.11
CA GLN A 87 -7.38 -3.78 -19.81
C GLN A 87 -7.40 -4.09 -18.29
N TRP A 88 -7.29 -3.07 -17.43
CA TRP A 88 -7.20 -3.24 -15.98
C TRP A 88 -8.47 -2.85 -15.21
N GLY A 89 -9.40 -2.09 -15.80
CA GLY A 89 -10.73 -1.85 -15.20
C GLY A 89 -11.54 -3.13 -14.96
N ALA A 90 -11.17 -4.23 -15.63
CA ALA A 90 -11.74 -5.57 -15.45
C ALA A 90 -10.92 -6.46 -14.49
N GLN A 91 -9.71 -6.06 -14.15
CA GLN A 91 -8.90 -6.78 -13.17
C GLN A 91 -9.25 -6.21 -11.80
N GLY A 92 -9.68 -7.10 -10.90
CA GLY A 92 -10.03 -6.75 -9.54
C GLY A 92 -8.86 -6.12 -8.77
N PRO A 93 -8.94 -6.07 -7.43
CA PRO A 93 -7.88 -5.45 -6.65
C PRO A 93 -6.53 -6.12 -6.91
N LEU A 94 -5.47 -5.31 -6.98
CA LEU A 94 -4.11 -5.85 -7.08
C LEU A 94 -3.72 -6.44 -5.73
N ILE A 95 -3.14 -7.63 -5.73
CA ILE A 95 -2.75 -8.33 -4.51
C ILE A 95 -1.27 -8.67 -4.59
N PHE A 96 -0.52 -8.26 -3.58
CA PHE A 96 0.89 -8.58 -3.40
C PHE A 96 1.08 -9.33 -2.09
N GLU A 97 1.74 -10.47 -2.16
CA GLU A 97 2.10 -11.28 -1.00
C GLU A 97 3.61 -11.43 -0.90
N PHE A 98 4.16 -11.14 0.28
CA PHE A 98 5.59 -11.20 0.52
C PHE A 98 5.87 -11.46 2.01
N ILE A 99 7.10 -11.88 2.30
CA ILE A 99 7.59 -11.99 3.67
C ILE A 99 8.29 -10.68 4.02
N CYS A 100 7.91 -10.09 5.15
CA CYS A 100 8.61 -8.96 5.75
C CYS A 100 9.41 -9.46 6.95
N PRO A 101 10.74 -9.30 6.96
CA PRO A 101 11.57 -9.74 8.07
C PRO A 101 11.21 -9.06 9.39
N ALA A 102 11.58 -9.72 10.49
CA ALA A 102 11.55 -9.13 11.82
C ALA A 102 12.39 -7.84 11.88
N GLN A 103 11.97 -6.90 12.71
CA GLN A 103 12.67 -5.64 13.00
C GLN A 103 12.94 -4.76 11.76
N SER A 104 12.12 -4.90 10.73
CA SER A 104 12.20 -4.08 9.52
C SER A 104 11.11 -3.01 9.49
N ALA A 105 11.40 -1.87 8.87
CA ALA A 105 10.41 -0.88 8.50
C ALA A 105 9.69 -1.32 7.23
N LEU A 106 8.35 -1.19 7.20
CA LEU A 106 7.53 -1.52 6.04
C LEU A 106 6.73 -0.29 5.61
N GLN A 107 6.88 0.08 4.34
CA GLN A 107 6.18 1.21 3.76
C GLN A 107 5.43 0.79 2.51
N ILE A 108 4.21 1.31 2.38
CA ILE A 108 3.43 1.28 1.16
C ILE A 108 3.15 2.71 0.76
N ARG A 109 3.52 3.04 -0.46
CA ARG A 109 3.48 4.38 -1.00
C ARG A 109 2.71 4.41 -2.31
N THR A 110 2.16 5.57 -2.66
CA THR A 110 1.48 5.79 -3.94
C THR A 110 2.03 7.00 -4.67
N THR A 111 1.95 6.93 -6.00
CA THR A 111 2.38 7.98 -6.93
C THR A 111 1.24 8.30 -7.89
N ASN A 112 1.23 9.51 -8.45
CA ASN A 112 0.38 9.82 -9.59
C ASN A 112 0.95 10.95 -10.43
N GLY A 113 0.68 10.88 -11.74
CA GLY A 113 0.80 11.98 -12.67
C GLY A 113 -0.29 13.02 -12.49
N ALA A 114 -0.11 14.18 -13.11
CA ALA A 114 -0.98 15.34 -12.91
C ALA A 114 -2.43 15.07 -13.31
N GLY A 115 -2.65 14.31 -14.39
CA GLY A 115 -3.99 13.95 -14.88
C GLY A 115 -4.75 12.98 -13.95
N SER A 116 -4.06 12.26 -13.06
CA SER A 116 -4.68 11.32 -12.11
C SER A 116 -4.80 11.88 -10.69
N THR A 117 -4.58 13.18 -10.54
CA THR A 117 -4.84 13.90 -9.29
C THR A 117 -6.35 13.87 -9.04
N GLY A 118 -6.78 13.41 -7.87
CA GLY A 118 -8.22 13.26 -7.59
C GLY A 118 -8.77 11.83 -7.74
N ALA A 119 -8.03 10.90 -8.35
CA ALA A 119 -8.50 9.51 -8.42
C ALA A 119 -8.62 8.88 -7.02
N SER A 120 -9.68 8.14 -6.78
CA SER A 120 -9.91 7.46 -5.50
C SER A 120 -9.09 6.18 -5.45
N ARG A 121 -8.42 5.93 -4.33
CA ARG A 121 -7.54 4.78 -4.15
C ARG A 121 -7.52 4.30 -2.71
N GLY A 122 -7.17 3.04 -2.53
CA GLY A 122 -7.03 2.44 -1.21
C GLY A 122 -5.98 1.36 -1.19
N CYS A 123 -5.53 1.07 0.02
CA CYS A 123 -4.65 -0.03 0.33
C CYS A 123 -5.13 -0.71 1.60
N MET A 124 -5.18 -2.04 1.60
CA MET A 124 -5.37 -2.83 2.81
C MET A 124 -4.17 -3.75 2.95
N LEU A 125 -3.50 -3.69 4.08
CA LEU A 125 -2.42 -4.59 4.45
C LEU A 125 -2.87 -5.47 5.61
N ILE A 126 -2.66 -6.77 5.48
CA ILE A 126 -2.83 -7.72 6.57
C ILE A 126 -1.49 -8.43 6.73
N ALA A 127 -0.93 -8.37 7.93
CA ALA A 127 0.29 -9.07 8.29
C ALA A 127 0.00 -10.07 9.40
N TRP A 128 0.59 -11.26 9.31
CA TRP A 128 0.52 -12.29 10.35
C TRP A 128 1.88 -12.94 10.58
N PRO A 129 2.16 -13.43 11.79
CA PRO A 129 3.42 -14.10 12.09
C PRO A 129 3.63 -15.27 11.13
N LEU A 130 4.83 -15.33 10.55
CA LEU A 130 5.28 -16.51 9.83
C LEU A 130 5.58 -17.58 10.89
N PHE A 131 4.65 -18.51 11.10
CA PHE A 131 4.91 -19.65 11.97
C PHE A 131 5.94 -20.55 11.29
N VAL A 132 7.21 -20.43 11.69
CA VAL A 132 8.21 -21.46 11.41
C VAL A 132 7.81 -22.68 12.23
N LYS A 133 7.42 -23.76 11.52
CA LYS A 133 7.15 -25.06 12.15
C LYS A 133 8.40 -25.65 12.78
#